data_AF-A0A0C3FFB1-F1
#
_entry.id   AF-A0A0C3FFB1-F1
#
_cell.length_a   1.000
_cell.length_b   1.000
_cell.length_c   1.000
_cell.angle_alpha   90.00
_cell.angle_beta   90.00
_cell.angle_gamma   90.00
#
_symmetry.space_group_name_H-M   'P 1'
#
loop_
_entity.id
_entity.type
_entity.pdbx_description
1 polymer ?
#
loop_
_entity_poly.entity_id
_entity_poly.type
_entity_poly.pdbx_seq_one_letter_code
_entity_poly.pdbx_strand_id
1 'polypeptide(L)'
;MQVYLPALEGHVPSEMILTIQAFNDCCYIFHDTNSFQDLQDALNQFHHYHTIFQTCGVHLNSFNLPCQHSLIHYFRLICAFGAPNGLCSLITESKHIDTIKEP
;
A
#
# COMPACT_ATOMS: atom_id res chain seq x y z
N MET A 1 4.20 -7.05 10.53
CA MET A 1 3.43 -8.18 9.96
C MET A 1 4.29 -9.31 9.37
N GLN A 2 5.61 -9.33 9.58
CA GLN A 2 6.50 -10.32 8.93
C GLN A 2 6.30 -11.78 9.42
N VAL A 3 5.62 -11.98 10.56
CA VAL A 3 5.38 -13.31 11.16
C VAL A 3 4.46 -14.19 10.31
N TYR A 4 3.57 -13.62 9.50
CA TYR A 4 2.60 -14.39 8.70
C TYR A 4 3.10 -14.76 7.30
N LEU A 5 4.12 -14.07 6.77
CA LEU A 5 4.66 -14.36 5.43
C LEU A 5 5.20 -15.79 5.30
N PRO A 6 5.93 -16.35 6.28
CA PRO A 6 6.38 -17.74 6.23
C PRO A 6 5.22 -18.74 6.19
N ALA A 7 4.06 -18.40 6.76
CA ALA A 7 2.88 -19.27 6.72
C ALA A 7 2.24 -19.35 5.33
N LEU A 8 2.59 -18.45 4.41
CA LEU A 8 2.14 -18.47 3.02
C LEU A 8 3.10 -19.24 2.11
N GLU A 9 4.30 -19.55 2.59
CA GLU A 9 5.32 -20.26 1.82
C GLU A 9 4.81 -21.64 1.39
N GLY A 10 4.96 -21.96 0.10
CA GLY A 10 4.45 -23.20 -0.49
C GLY A 10 2.93 -23.25 -0.73
N HIS A 11 2.17 -22.25 -0.28
CA HIS A 11 0.72 -22.16 -0.50
C HIS A 11 0.34 -21.19 -1.63
N VAL A 12 1.17 -20.18 -1.88
CA VAL A 12 0.97 -19.17 -2.94
C VAL A 12 2.26 -18.99 -3.74
N PRO A 13 2.18 -18.43 -4.96
CA PRO A 13 3.38 -18.05 -5.71
C PRO A 13 4.28 -17.12 -4.90
N SER A 14 5.59 -17.31 -5.02
CA SER A 14 6.59 -16.51 -4.29
C SER A 14 6.43 -15.01 -4.55
N GLU A 15 6.00 -14.63 -5.75
CA GLU A 15 5.75 -13.24 -6.13
C GLU A 15 4.59 -12.61 -5.34
N MET A 16 3.58 -13.39 -4.92
CA MET A 16 2.55 -12.89 -4.02
C MET A 16 3.13 -12.55 -2.65
N ILE A 17 4.00 -13.42 -2.13
CA ILE A 17 4.68 -13.18 -0.85
C ILE A 17 5.55 -11.92 -0.94
N LEU A 18 6.33 -11.79 -2.03
CA LEU A 18 7.16 -10.60 -2.30
C LEU A 18 6.31 -9.33 -2.43
N THR A 19 5.14 -9.40 -3.05
CA THR A 19 4.23 -8.25 -3.14
C THR A 19 3.74 -7.82 -1.75
N ILE A 20 3.30 -8.78 -0.92
CA ILE A 20 2.79 -8.49 0.43
C ILE A 20 3.92 -7.95 1.32
N GLN A 21 5.13 -8.49 1.18
CA GLN A 21 6.32 -7.99 1.86
C GLN A 21 6.61 -6.54 1.48
N ALA A 22 6.74 -6.24 0.18
CA ALA A 22 7.03 -4.90 -0.31
C ALA A 22 5.95 -3.88 0.11
N PHE A 23 4.67 -4.27 0.09
CA PHE A 23 3.58 -3.43 0.60
C PHE A 23 3.73 -3.14 2.10
N ASN A 24 4.05 -4.16 2.89
CA ASN A 24 4.32 -4.00 4.33
C ASN A 24 5.47 -3.03 4.57
N ASP A 25 6.58 -3.21 3.85
CA ASP A 25 7.77 -2.39 4.00
C ASP A 25 7.43 -0.93 3.67
N CYS A 26 6.64 -0.66 2.61
CA CYS A 26 6.10 0.67 2.36
C CYS A 26 5.34 1.22 3.56
N CYS A 27 4.38 0.47 4.12
CA CYS A 27 3.57 0.90 5.27
C CYS A 27 4.42 1.21 6.51
N TYR A 28 5.47 0.43 6.78
CA TYR A 28 6.35 0.67 7.92
C TYR A 28 7.27 1.87 7.68
N ILE A 29 7.84 2.03 6.49
CA ILE A 29 8.70 3.16 6.15
C ILE A 29 7.91 4.46 6.13
N PHE A 30 6.63 4.45 5.73
CA PHE A 30 5.78 5.64 5.85
C PHE A 30 5.66 6.15 7.29
N HIS A 31 5.70 5.26 8.28
CA HIS A 31 5.70 5.66 9.69
C HIS A 31 7.08 6.11 10.20
N ASP A 32 8.16 5.61 9.60
CA ASP A 32 9.53 5.91 10.00
C ASP A 32 10.15 6.85 8.96
N THR A 33 10.01 8.17 9.17
CA THR A 33 10.37 9.27 8.24
C THR A 33 11.85 9.36 7.86
N ASN A 34 12.64 8.34 8.16
CA ASN A 34 14.09 8.36 8.14
C ASN A 34 14.69 7.93 6.78
N SER A 35 13.92 7.29 5.89
CA SER A 35 14.48 6.84 4.59
C SER A 35 13.51 6.90 3.41
N PHE A 36 13.62 7.99 2.66
CA PHE A 36 12.87 8.22 1.41
C PHE A 36 13.32 7.29 0.27
N GLN A 37 14.58 6.87 0.27
CA GLN A 37 15.11 5.96 -0.75
C GLN A 37 14.51 4.56 -0.57
N ASP A 38 14.51 4.04 0.66
CA ASP A 38 13.94 2.72 0.95
C ASP A 38 12.45 2.68 0.62
N LEU A 39 11.73 3.79 0.85
CA LEU A 39 10.33 3.90 0.46
C LEU A 39 10.13 3.76 -1.06
N GLN A 40 10.94 4.47 -1.84
CA GLN A 40 10.86 4.41 -3.30
C GLN A 40 11.18 3.01 -3.82
N ASP A 41 12.16 2.34 -3.22
CA ASP A 41 12.56 0.98 -3.58
C ASP A 41 11.47 -0.04 -3.21
N ALA A 42 10.86 0.09 -2.04
CA ALA A 42 9.73 -0.75 -1.63
C ALA A 42 8.51 -0.54 -2.54
N LEU A 43 8.21 0.70 -2.94
CA LEU A 43 7.14 0.99 -3.90
C LEU A 43 7.41 0.37 -5.27
N ASN A 44 8.65 0.47 -5.75
CA ASN A 44 9.05 -0.14 -7.02
C ASN A 44 8.89 -1.67 -6.98
N GLN A 45 9.30 -2.31 -5.88
CA GLN A 45 9.11 -3.75 -5.69
C GLN A 45 7.63 -4.13 -5.64
N PHE A 46 6.80 -3.36 -4.91
CA PHE A 46 5.35 -3.59 -4.86
C PHE A 46 4.73 -3.51 -6.26
N HIS A 47 5.05 -2.48 -7.05
CA HIS A 47 4.54 -2.33 -8.41
C HIS A 47 5.03 -3.41 -9.37
N HIS A 48 6.25 -3.91 -9.17
CA HIS A 48 6.81 -4.99 -9.97
C HIS A 48 6.05 -6.30 -9.74
N TYR A 49 5.89 -6.72 -8.49
CA TYR A 49 5.34 -8.04 -8.16
C TYR A 49 3.81 -8.09 -8.16
N HIS A 50 3.09 -6.97 -7.97
CA HIS A 50 1.63 -7.04 -7.80
C HIS A 50 0.89 -7.69 -8.97
N THR A 51 1.48 -7.67 -10.16
CA THR A 51 0.88 -8.23 -11.38
C THR A 51 0.60 -9.72 -11.25
N ILE A 52 1.26 -10.42 -10.32
CA ILE A 52 0.97 -11.81 -10.00
C ILE A 52 -0.50 -12.05 -9.62
N PHE A 53 -1.15 -11.08 -8.96
CA PHE A 53 -2.56 -11.22 -8.58
C PHE A 53 -3.48 -11.20 -9.80
N GLN A 54 -3.07 -10.56 -10.90
CA GLN A 54 -3.77 -10.66 -12.19
C GLN A 54 -3.49 -12.02 -12.85
N THR A 55 -2.21 -12.42 -12.90
CA THR A 55 -1.79 -13.69 -13.50
C THR A 55 -2.48 -14.90 -12.87
N CYS A 56 -2.68 -14.89 -11.56
CA CYS A 56 -3.38 -15.95 -10.83
C CYS A 56 -4.91 -15.82 -10.83
N GLY A 57 -5.47 -14.83 -11.52
CA GLY A 57 -6.91 -14.60 -11.60
C GLY A 57 -7.56 -14.11 -10.31
N VAL A 58 -6.77 -13.66 -9.33
CA VAL A 58 -7.26 -13.12 -8.05
C VAL A 58 -7.90 -11.75 -8.25
N HIS A 59 -7.34 -10.91 -9.13
CA HIS A 59 -7.87 -9.59 -9.41
C HIS A 59 -7.74 -9.23 -10.89
N LEU A 60 -8.82 -9.45 -11.66
CA LEU A 60 -8.79 -9.40 -13.12
C LEU A 60 -8.83 -8.00 -13.73
N ASN A 61 -9.44 -7.03 -13.03
CA ASN A 61 -9.89 -5.81 -13.70
C ASN A 61 -8.90 -4.63 -13.62
N SER A 62 -8.17 -4.43 -12.51
CA SER A 62 -7.12 -3.39 -12.35
C SER A 62 -6.72 -3.19 -10.89
N PHE A 63 -5.53 -2.68 -10.59
CA PHE A 63 -5.14 -2.26 -9.21
C PHE A 63 -5.65 -0.86 -8.83
N ASN A 64 -6.91 -0.54 -9.17
CA ASN A 64 -7.53 0.78 -8.91
C ASN A 64 -8.14 0.89 -7.51
N LEU A 65 -7.58 0.18 -6.52
CA LEU A 65 -8.01 0.32 -5.13
C LEU A 65 -7.54 1.69 -4.61
N PRO A 66 -8.43 2.54 -4.06
CA PRO A 66 -8.09 3.89 -3.64
C PRO A 66 -6.85 3.97 -2.75
N CYS A 67 -6.73 3.07 -1.77
CA CYS A 67 -5.59 3.04 -0.84
C CYS A 67 -4.28 2.56 -1.49
N GLN A 68 -4.35 1.70 -2.52
CA GLN A 68 -3.15 1.27 -3.26
C GLN A 68 -2.70 2.35 -4.23
N HIS A 69 -3.65 3.00 -4.90
CA HIS A 69 -3.36 4.13 -5.78
C HIS A 69 -2.83 5.34 -5.02
N SER A 70 -3.24 5.56 -3.76
CA SER A 70 -2.68 6.68 -2.98
C SER A 70 -1.18 6.53 -2.70
N LEU A 71 -0.63 5.31 -2.65
CA LEU A 71 0.76 5.03 -2.27
C LEU A 71 1.78 5.80 -3.11
N ILE A 72 1.55 5.93 -4.42
CA ILE A 72 2.46 6.67 -5.32
C ILE A 72 2.50 8.17 -5.02
N HIS A 73 1.45 8.70 -4.40
CA HIS A 73 1.34 10.13 -4.07
C HIS A 73 1.95 10.43 -2.70
N TYR A 74 2.04 9.46 -1.80
CA TYR A 74 2.53 9.68 -0.44
C TYR A 74 3.94 10.28 -0.44
N PHE A 75 4.89 9.74 -1.22
CA PHE A 75 6.25 10.29 -1.28
C PHE A 75 6.23 11.81 -1.52
N ARG A 76 5.52 12.24 -2.57
CA ARG A 76 5.39 13.66 -2.93
C ARG A 76 4.69 14.46 -1.83
N LEU A 77 3.63 13.91 -1.24
CA LEU A 77 2.87 14.58 -0.18
C LEU A 77 3.71 14.74 1.10
N ILE A 78 4.51 13.75 1.47
CA ILE A 78 5.39 13.81 2.64
C ILE A 78 6.46 14.88 2.43
N CYS A 79 7.09 14.92 1.26
CA CYS A 79 8.07 15.97 0.93
C CYS A 79 7.43 17.37 0.90
N ALA A 80 6.22 17.50 0.35
CA ALA A 80 5.55 18.79 0.17
C ALA A 80 4.95 19.35 1.48
N PHE A 81 4.43 18.48 2.35
CA PHE A 81 3.68 18.89 3.54
C PHE A 81 4.38 18.53 4.86
N GLY A 82 5.54 17.87 4.81
CA GLY A 82 6.34 17.54 5.99
C GLY A 82 5.65 16.58 6.97
N ALA A 83 4.61 15.89 6.50
CA ALA A 83 3.77 15.04 7.35
C ALA A 83 3.62 13.66 6.71
N PRO A 84 4.27 12.60 7.24
CA PRO A 84 4.09 11.21 6.82
C PRO A 84 2.60 10.79 6.73
N ASN A 85 1.80 11.38 7.63
CA ASN A 85 0.38 11.12 7.80
C ASN A 85 -0.49 12.33 7.41
N GLY A 86 0.00 13.17 6.48
CA GLY A 86 -0.36 14.59 6.32
C GLY A 86 -1.80 14.99 6.06
N LEU A 87 -2.74 14.06 5.99
CA LEU A 87 -4.16 14.21 6.31
C LEU A 87 -4.74 12.80 6.17
N CYS A 88 -5.09 12.17 7.29
CA CYS A 88 -5.76 10.88 7.27
C CYS A 88 -7.08 11.03 6.51
N SER A 89 -7.16 10.51 5.29
CA SER A 89 -8.38 10.61 4.46
C SER A 89 -9.57 9.97 5.17
N LEU A 90 -9.33 9.01 6.07
CA LEU A 90 -10.36 8.42 6.92
C LEU A 90 -11.09 9.45 7.78
N ILE A 91 -10.43 10.55 8.21
CA ILE A 91 -11.09 11.60 9.00
C ILE A 91 -12.10 12.36 8.14
N THR A 92 -11.70 12.74 6.92
CA THR A 92 -12.60 13.42 5.98
C THR A 92 -13.66 12.48 5.39
N GLU A 93 -13.30 11.21 5.17
CA GLU A 93 -14.16 10.18 4.57
C GLU A 93 -15.17 9.63 5.59
N SER A 94 -14.80 9.50 6.87
CA SER A 94 -15.72 9.18 7.97
C SER A 94 -16.87 10.17 8.03
N LYS A 95 -16.56 11.47 8.03
CA LYS A 95 -17.61 12.50 8.03
C LYS A 95 -18.40 12.55 6.72
N HIS A 96 -17.78 12.19 5.61
CA HIS A 96 -18.44 12.12 4.32
C HIS A 96 -19.46 10.97 4.25
N ILE A 97 -19.19 9.81 4.87
CA ILE A 97 -20.13 8.68 4.92
C ILE A 97 -21.40 9.07 5.69
N ASP A 98 -21.26 9.59 6.91
CA ASP A 98 -22.41 10.03 7.70
C ASP A 98 -23.22 11.09 6.95
N THR A 99 -22.55 12.07 6.32
CA THR A 99 -23.24 13.19 5.66
C THR A 99 -23.95 12.78 4.36
N ILE A 100 -23.47 11.78 3.62
CA ILE A 100 -23.94 11.48 2.25
C ILE A 100 -24.65 10.13 2.14
N LYS A 101 -24.28 9.15 2.96
CA LYS A 101 -24.85 7.80 2.91
C LYS A 101 -25.87 7.52 4.02
N GLU A 102 -25.80 8.22 5.14
CA GLU A 102 -26.69 8.04 6.31
C GLU A 102 -27.24 9.39 6.82
N PRO A 103 -28.08 10.09 6.04
CA PRO A 103 -28.53 11.44 6.35
C PRO A 103 -29.44 11.56 7.58
#